data_AF-A0A916BD18-F1
#
_entry.id   AF-A0A916BD18-F1
#
_cell.length_a   1.000
_cell.length_b   1.000
_cell.length_c   1.000
_cell.angle_alpha   90.00
_cell.angle_beta   90.00
_cell.angle_gamma   90.00
#
_symmetry.space_group_name_H-M   'P 1'
#
loop_
_entity.id
_entity.type
_entity.pdbx_description
1 polymer ?
#
loop_
_entity_poly.entity_id
_entity_poly.type
_entity_poly.pdbx_seq_one_letter_code
_entity_poly.pdbx_strand_id
1 'polypeptide(L)'
;MTILPKVVTELADENNPLFGKAKTIILEEDEGAIAAKQAAAVIRTEDNNAFLAKQDNDALMEATWDNDLEKMACVIKEGADVNIRDFLGKTPLHYVSSKEAARLLIDNGADLNILDNNNRTPLFEVDDPDIAIYLIECGASVNLRDKDSFTPLHIWVNHSKVAHRLLIGGANPNAQLARGGTLSRGGIYKKGNTALHCANNLNTAKILIEYGADPAIKNKYGLFAEETTSGEAQEYIKSISANNL
;
A
#
# COMPACT_ATOMS: atom_id res chain seq x y z
N MET A 1 4.63 34.88 -39.59
CA MET A 1 3.93 34.51 -38.35
C MET A 1 4.50 33.14 -37.97
N THR A 2 5.12 32.89 -36.82
CA THR A 2 4.74 33.35 -35.47
C THR A 2 5.85 32.95 -34.47
N ILE A 3 6.04 33.75 -33.41
CA ILE A 3 6.66 33.44 -32.09
C ILE A 3 8.15 33.01 -32.02
N LEU A 4 9.07 33.81 -32.56
CA LEU A 4 10.48 33.83 -32.13
C LEU A 4 10.89 34.96 -31.13
N PRO A 5 10.15 36.06 -30.87
CA PRO A 5 10.71 37.15 -30.03
C PRO A 5 10.48 37.03 -28.50
N LYS A 6 9.74 36.04 -28.00
CA LYS A 6 9.42 35.95 -26.55
C LYS A 6 10.39 35.09 -25.74
N VAL A 7 10.90 34.00 -26.32
CA VAL A 7 11.86 33.11 -25.62
C VAL A 7 13.25 33.77 -25.52
N VAL A 8 13.62 34.58 -26.50
CA VAL A 8 14.89 35.32 -26.50
C VAL A 8 14.90 36.45 -25.47
N THR A 9 13.74 37.04 -25.16
CA THR A 9 13.65 38.16 -24.21
C THR A 9 13.55 37.69 -22.74
N GLU A 10 13.04 36.50 -22.46
CA GLU A 10 13.04 35.90 -21.09
C GLU A 10 14.41 35.36 -20.65
N LEU A 11 15.35 35.17 -21.57
CA LEU A 11 16.73 34.71 -21.29
C LEU A 11 17.71 35.87 -21.04
N ALA A 12 17.25 37.12 -21.12
CA ALA A 12 18.06 38.33 -20.88
C ALA A 12 17.85 38.96 -19.48
N ASP A 13 17.07 38.31 -18.60
CA ASP A 13 16.94 38.75 -17.21
C ASP A 13 18.20 38.37 -16.42
N GLU A 14 18.97 39.37 -16.00
CA GLU A 14 20.21 39.22 -15.23
C GLU A 14 19.99 38.52 -13.87
N ASN A 15 18.74 38.39 -13.43
CA ASN A 15 18.37 37.69 -12.19
C ASN A 15 17.99 36.22 -12.40
N ASN A 16 18.01 35.70 -13.64
CA ASN A 16 17.74 34.29 -13.92
C ASN A 16 18.93 33.42 -13.46
N PRO A 17 18.73 32.40 -12.60
CA PRO A 17 19.81 31.54 -12.11
C PRO A 17 20.54 30.74 -13.21
N LEU A 18 19.99 30.69 -14.43
CA LEU A 18 20.63 30.12 -15.62
C LEU A 18 21.49 31.12 -16.42
N PHE A 19 21.35 32.43 -16.18
CA PHE A 19 22.11 33.48 -16.86
C PHE A 19 23.63 33.33 -16.63
N GLY A 20 24.02 32.97 -15.40
CA GLY A 20 25.41 32.71 -15.04
C GLY A 20 26.02 31.46 -15.70
N LYS A 21 25.19 30.48 -16.10
CA LYS A 21 25.66 29.26 -16.78
C LYS A 21 25.84 29.46 -18.28
N ALA A 22 25.14 30.43 -18.88
CA ALA A 22 25.23 30.73 -20.31
C ALA A 22 26.45 31.61 -20.68
N LYS A 23 27.09 32.28 -19.72
CA LYS A 23 28.16 33.26 -19.99
C LYS A 23 29.55 32.67 -20.31
N THR A 24 29.74 31.36 -20.19
CA THR A 24 31.08 30.74 -20.37
C THR A 24 31.28 30.10 -21.75
N ILE A 25 30.28 30.12 -22.64
CA ILE A 25 30.39 29.49 -23.96
C ILE A 25 29.86 30.46 -25.03
N ILE A 26 30.54 31.59 -25.17
CA ILE A 26 30.53 32.32 -26.43
C ILE A 26 31.99 32.68 -26.68
N LEU A 27 32.54 32.11 -27.76
CA LEU A 27 33.47 32.71 -28.72
C LEU A 27 34.21 31.55 -29.41
N GLU A 28 33.59 30.98 -30.44
CA GLU A 28 34.19 30.71 -31.76
C GLU A 28 33.16 30.04 -32.68
N GLU A 29 33.14 30.49 -33.93
CA GLU A 29 32.07 30.30 -34.90
C GLU A 29 31.98 28.84 -35.41
N ASP A 30 30.77 28.42 -35.78
CA ASP A 30 30.37 27.11 -36.36
C ASP A 30 30.18 25.86 -35.47
N GLU A 31 30.62 25.81 -34.22
CA GLU A 31 30.24 24.72 -33.29
C GLU A 31 28.99 25.03 -32.44
N GLY A 32 28.63 26.31 -32.30
CA GLY A 32 27.53 26.77 -31.45
C GLY A 32 26.13 26.29 -31.88
N ALA A 33 25.89 26.06 -33.17
CA ALA A 33 24.61 25.56 -33.67
C ALA A 33 24.42 24.05 -33.42
N ILE A 34 25.53 23.29 -33.41
CA ILE A 34 25.54 21.86 -33.08
C ILE A 34 25.42 21.71 -31.55
N ALA A 35 26.17 22.50 -30.78
CA ALA A 35 26.07 22.54 -29.33
C ALA A 35 24.68 23.00 -28.85
N ALA A 36 24.07 24.00 -29.49
CA ALA A 36 22.70 24.43 -29.18
C ALA A 36 21.65 23.37 -29.58
N LYS A 37 21.84 22.65 -30.69
CA LYS A 37 20.97 21.51 -31.07
C LYS A 37 21.13 20.33 -30.11
N GLN A 38 22.35 20.02 -29.67
CA GLN A 38 22.64 18.96 -28.71
C GLN A 38 22.12 19.33 -27.32
N ALA A 39 22.33 20.56 -26.86
CA ALA A 39 21.76 21.07 -25.62
C ALA A 39 20.22 21.11 -25.68
N ALA A 40 19.62 21.54 -26.79
CA ALA A 40 18.18 21.48 -26.98
C ALA A 40 17.62 20.05 -27.09
N ALA A 41 18.42 19.08 -27.56
CA ALA A 41 18.07 17.66 -27.54
C ALA A 41 18.15 17.08 -26.13
N VAL A 42 19.19 17.43 -25.35
CA VAL A 42 19.37 17.02 -23.95
C VAL A 42 18.28 17.63 -23.05
N ILE A 43 17.97 18.92 -23.22
CA ILE A 43 16.89 19.60 -22.51
C ILE A 43 15.53 19.01 -22.90
N ARG A 44 15.31 18.69 -24.18
CA ARG A 44 14.10 17.94 -24.62
C ARG A 44 14.02 16.55 -24.02
N THR A 45 15.14 15.85 -23.79
CA THR A 45 15.12 14.52 -23.16
C THR A 45 14.90 14.59 -21.66
N GLU A 46 15.31 15.65 -20.97
CA GLU A 46 15.03 15.80 -19.52
C GLU A 46 13.54 16.10 -19.27
N ASP A 47 12.94 16.99 -20.05
CA ASP A 47 11.49 17.28 -19.98
C ASP A 47 10.63 16.12 -20.52
N ASN A 48 11.08 15.41 -21.57
CA ASN A 48 10.41 14.19 -22.03
C ASN A 48 10.59 13.05 -21.04
N ASN A 49 11.71 12.89 -20.35
CA ASN A 49 11.88 11.80 -19.39
C ASN A 49 10.90 11.96 -18.21
N ALA A 50 10.64 13.18 -17.73
CA ALA A 50 9.64 13.41 -16.70
C ALA A 50 8.21 13.18 -17.21
N PHE A 51 7.91 13.56 -18.46
CA PHE A 51 6.60 13.34 -19.08
C PHE A 51 6.35 11.86 -19.41
N LEU A 52 7.33 11.17 -19.99
CA LEU A 52 7.30 9.74 -20.31
C LEU A 52 7.28 8.90 -19.03
N ALA A 53 8.12 9.22 -18.04
CA ALA A 53 8.05 8.55 -16.73
C ALA A 53 6.68 8.73 -16.07
N LYS A 54 6.05 9.91 -16.18
CA LYS A 54 4.68 10.11 -15.70
C LYS A 54 3.65 9.30 -16.48
N GLN A 55 3.81 9.18 -17.80
CA GLN A 55 2.92 8.40 -18.66
C GLN A 55 3.06 6.88 -18.40
N ASP A 56 4.27 6.38 -18.20
CA ASP A 56 4.56 4.97 -17.90
C ASP A 56 4.10 4.59 -16.48
N ASN A 57 4.21 5.53 -15.55
CA ASN A 57 3.73 5.41 -14.18
C ASN A 57 2.19 5.31 -14.09
N ASP A 58 1.47 6.10 -14.87
CA ASP A 58 0.01 6.00 -14.98
C ASP A 58 -0.40 4.70 -15.72
N ALA A 59 0.40 4.26 -16.71
CA ALA A 59 0.12 3.06 -17.50
C ALA A 59 0.19 1.75 -16.69
N LEU A 60 1.16 1.62 -15.77
CA LEU A 60 1.24 0.44 -14.89
C LEU A 60 0.03 0.38 -13.94
N MET A 61 -0.41 1.52 -13.40
CA MET A 61 -1.59 1.60 -12.55
C MET A 61 -2.86 1.19 -13.31
N GLU A 62 -3.07 1.74 -14.50
CA GLU A 62 -4.19 1.37 -15.38
C GLU A 62 -4.20 -0.13 -15.69
N ALA A 63 -3.06 -0.68 -16.13
CA ALA A 63 -2.94 -2.11 -16.43
C ALA A 63 -3.21 -3.00 -15.20
N THR A 64 -2.86 -2.52 -14.00
CA THR A 64 -3.13 -3.25 -12.76
C THR A 64 -4.61 -3.25 -12.41
N TRP A 65 -5.32 -2.14 -12.59
CA TRP A 65 -6.78 -2.09 -12.39
C TRP A 65 -7.53 -2.99 -13.36
N ASP A 66 -7.09 -3.02 -14.62
CA ASP A 66 -7.67 -3.88 -15.64
C ASP A 66 -7.25 -5.35 -15.51
N ASN A 67 -6.27 -5.65 -14.62
CA ASN A 67 -5.63 -6.95 -14.48
C ASN A 67 -5.09 -7.50 -15.81
N ASP A 68 -4.56 -6.61 -16.65
CA ASP A 68 -3.93 -6.91 -17.95
C ASP A 68 -2.46 -7.31 -17.70
N LEU A 69 -2.24 -8.60 -17.46
CA LEU A 69 -0.93 -9.15 -17.10
C LEU A 69 0.11 -8.93 -18.20
N GLU A 70 -0.29 -9.01 -19.47
CA GLU A 70 0.59 -8.77 -20.61
C GLU A 70 1.05 -7.31 -20.65
N LYS A 71 0.12 -6.35 -20.49
CA LYS A 71 0.46 -4.91 -20.46
C LYS A 71 1.28 -4.57 -19.22
N MET A 72 0.95 -5.11 -18.05
CA MET A 72 1.76 -4.96 -16.84
C MET A 72 3.20 -5.44 -17.10
N ALA A 73 3.38 -6.64 -17.64
CA ALA A 73 4.71 -7.19 -17.90
C ALA A 73 5.50 -6.37 -18.93
N CYS A 74 4.84 -5.84 -19.96
CA CYS A 74 5.46 -4.97 -20.97
C CYS A 74 5.97 -3.68 -20.34
N VAL A 75 5.11 -2.97 -19.60
CA VAL A 75 5.41 -1.66 -19.01
C VAL A 75 6.48 -1.78 -17.91
N ILE A 76 6.45 -2.85 -17.10
CA ILE A 76 7.51 -3.14 -16.13
C ILE A 76 8.86 -3.37 -16.84
N LYS A 77 8.86 -4.12 -17.95
CA LYS A 77 10.08 -4.38 -18.74
C LYS A 77 10.64 -3.11 -19.39
N GLU A 78 9.78 -2.14 -19.71
CA GLU A 78 10.17 -0.83 -20.23
C GLU A 78 10.71 0.11 -19.14
N GLY A 79 10.66 -0.30 -17.87
CA GLY A 79 11.30 0.39 -16.75
C GLY A 79 10.34 1.16 -15.85
N ALA A 80 9.03 0.90 -15.92
CA ALA A 80 8.08 1.50 -15.01
C ALA A 80 8.38 1.16 -13.54
N ASP A 81 8.21 2.14 -12.66
CA ASP A 81 8.41 1.95 -11.22
C ASP A 81 7.27 1.11 -10.64
N VAL A 82 7.56 -0.14 -10.26
CA VAL A 82 6.59 -1.05 -9.61
C VAL A 82 6.07 -0.55 -8.26
N ASN A 83 6.76 0.43 -7.66
CA ASN A 83 6.39 1.06 -6.39
C ASN A 83 5.81 2.47 -6.57
N ILE A 84 5.46 2.84 -7.81
CA ILE A 84 4.82 4.12 -8.10
C ILE A 84 3.62 4.38 -7.19
N ARG A 85 3.42 5.64 -6.79
CA ARG A 85 2.31 6.05 -5.92
C ARG A 85 1.35 6.97 -6.65
N ASP A 86 0.05 6.66 -6.56
CA ASP A 86 -1.00 7.56 -7.03
C ASP A 86 -1.26 8.71 -6.02
N PHE A 87 -2.27 9.55 -6.30
CA PHE A 87 -2.66 10.65 -5.43
C PHE A 87 -3.25 10.21 -4.07
N LEU A 88 -3.67 8.94 -3.94
CA LEU A 88 -4.07 8.32 -2.68
C LEU A 88 -2.88 7.68 -1.95
N GLY A 89 -1.67 7.79 -2.51
CA GLY A 89 -0.47 7.18 -1.97
C GLY A 89 -0.41 5.66 -2.17
N LYS A 90 -1.34 5.08 -2.93
CA LYS A 90 -1.41 3.65 -3.21
C LYS A 90 -0.43 3.28 -4.32
N THR A 91 0.09 2.06 -4.26
CA THR A 91 0.94 1.45 -5.29
C THR A 91 0.17 0.46 -6.14
N PRO A 92 0.69 -0.02 -7.28
CA PRO A 92 0.06 -1.09 -8.06
C PRO A 92 -0.33 -2.29 -7.18
N LEU A 93 0.54 -2.67 -6.22
CA LEU A 93 0.29 -3.79 -5.33
C LEU A 93 -0.95 -3.59 -4.42
N HIS A 94 -1.37 -2.35 -4.15
CA HIS A 94 -2.61 -2.07 -3.41
C HIS A 94 -3.89 -2.37 -4.21
N TYR A 95 -3.78 -2.52 -5.53
CA TYR A 95 -4.91 -2.62 -6.45
C TYR A 95 -5.05 -3.98 -7.11
N VAL A 96 -4.16 -4.93 -6.81
CA VAL A 96 -4.17 -6.25 -7.44
C VAL A 96 -5.47 -7.00 -7.18
N SER A 97 -6.04 -7.55 -8.24
CA SER A 97 -7.26 -8.36 -8.19
C SER A 97 -7.00 -9.85 -8.49
N SER A 98 -5.76 -10.22 -8.83
CA SER A 98 -5.33 -11.60 -9.03
C SER A 98 -4.00 -11.90 -8.35
N LYS A 99 -3.77 -13.18 -8.05
CA LYS A 99 -2.50 -13.65 -7.48
C LYS A 99 -1.36 -13.51 -8.49
N GLU A 100 -1.65 -13.68 -9.78
CA GLU A 100 -0.71 -13.55 -10.88
C GLU A 100 -0.19 -12.12 -11.01
N ALA A 101 -1.07 -11.11 -10.90
CA ALA A 101 -0.69 -9.70 -10.88
C ALA A 101 0.18 -9.38 -9.66
N ALA A 102 -0.22 -9.85 -8.46
CA ALA A 102 0.58 -9.68 -7.25
C ALA A 102 1.97 -10.31 -7.40
N ARG A 103 2.04 -11.53 -7.92
CA ARG A 103 3.29 -12.23 -8.18
C ARG A 103 4.18 -11.48 -9.16
N LEU A 104 3.62 -11.02 -10.29
CA LEU A 104 4.37 -10.27 -11.29
C LEU A 104 5.02 -9.02 -10.69
N LEU A 105 4.29 -8.28 -9.85
CA LEU A 105 4.82 -7.09 -9.18
C LEU A 105 5.90 -7.44 -8.14
N ILE A 106 5.65 -8.46 -7.30
CA ILE A 106 6.58 -8.88 -6.24
C ILE A 106 7.88 -9.44 -6.84
N ASP A 107 7.78 -10.28 -7.87
CA ASP A 107 8.94 -10.85 -8.57
C ASP A 107 9.80 -9.76 -9.23
N ASN A 108 9.24 -8.56 -9.48
CA ASN A 108 9.95 -7.38 -10.00
C ASN A 108 10.28 -6.33 -8.91
N GLY A 109 10.19 -6.66 -7.63
CA GLY A 109 10.68 -5.82 -6.54
C GLY A 109 9.66 -4.86 -5.93
N ALA A 110 8.36 -5.13 -6.09
CA ALA A 110 7.34 -4.38 -5.37
C ALA A 110 7.47 -4.55 -3.84
N ASP A 111 7.44 -3.44 -3.11
CA ASP A 111 7.48 -3.41 -1.65
C ASP A 111 6.08 -3.65 -1.08
N LEU A 112 5.98 -4.71 -0.29
CA LEU A 112 4.76 -5.20 0.37
C LEU A 112 4.27 -4.28 1.50
N ASN A 113 5.07 -3.30 1.93
CA ASN A 113 4.84 -2.53 3.15
C ASN A 113 4.68 -1.03 2.92
N ILE A 114 4.62 -0.58 1.66
CA ILE A 114 4.32 0.82 1.37
C ILE A 114 2.94 1.18 1.91
N LEU A 115 2.89 2.27 2.66
CA LEU A 115 1.66 2.79 3.25
C LEU A 115 0.98 3.78 2.30
N ASP A 116 -0.30 3.56 2.05
CA ASP A 116 -1.16 4.55 1.40
C ASP A 116 -1.44 5.76 2.32
N ASN A 117 -2.22 6.73 1.82
CA ASN A 117 -2.56 7.91 2.60
C ASN A 117 -3.39 7.58 3.84
N ASN A 118 -3.97 6.39 3.98
CA ASN A 118 -4.70 5.88 5.15
C ASN A 118 -3.88 4.95 6.05
N ASN A 119 -2.55 4.92 5.87
CA ASN A 119 -1.63 4.03 6.56
C ASN A 119 -1.92 2.54 6.33
N ARG A 120 -2.53 2.21 5.19
CA ARG A 120 -2.81 0.83 4.82
C ARG A 120 -1.70 0.31 3.91
N THR A 121 -1.26 -0.91 4.17
CA THR A 121 -0.42 -1.68 3.23
C THR A 121 -1.31 -2.38 2.20
N PRO A 122 -0.74 -2.94 1.11
CA PRO A 122 -1.48 -3.79 0.18
C PRO A 122 -2.33 -4.89 0.84
N LEU A 123 -1.84 -5.48 1.93
CA LEU A 123 -2.54 -6.54 2.68
C LEU A 123 -3.88 -6.09 3.29
N PHE A 124 -4.09 -4.78 3.51
CA PHE A 124 -5.37 -4.24 3.96
C PHE A 124 -6.39 -4.10 2.83
N GLU A 125 -5.94 -3.95 1.58
CA GLU A 125 -6.80 -3.56 0.45
C GLU A 125 -7.24 -4.76 -0.39
N VAL A 126 -6.50 -5.88 -0.37
CA VAL A 126 -6.88 -7.08 -1.12
C VAL A 126 -8.14 -7.72 -0.54
N ASP A 127 -9.10 -8.08 -1.40
CA ASP A 127 -10.36 -8.72 -1.00
C ASP A 127 -10.37 -10.25 -1.11
N ASP A 128 -9.46 -10.81 -1.91
CA ASP A 128 -9.32 -12.25 -2.07
C ASP A 128 -8.46 -12.87 -0.97
N PRO A 129 -8.97 -13.86 -0.21
CA PRO A 129 -8.20 -14.58 0.80
C PRO A 129 -6.91 -15.24 0.28
N ASP A 130 -6.91 -15.76 -0.96
CA ASP A 130 -5.75 -16.45 -1.53
C ASP A 130 -4.64 -15.46 -1.91
N ILE A 131 -5.01 -14.25 -2.35
CA ILE A 131 -4.06 -13.15 -2.53
C ILE A 131 -3.51 -12.71 -1.18
N ALA A 132 -4.36 -12.52 -0.17
CA ALA A 132 -3.91 -12.13 1.18
C ALA A 132 -2.93 -13.15 1.78
N ILE A 133 -3.23 -14.45 1.66
CA ILE A 133 -2.33 -15.53 2.10
C ILE A 133 -1.00 -15.45 1.34
N TYR A 134 -1.03 -15.25 0.03
CA TYR A 134 0.19 -15.11 -0.76
C TYR A 134 1.05 -13.92 -0.33
N LEU A 135 0.46 -12.75 -0.09
CA LEU A 135 1.19 -11.58 0.40
C LEU A 135 1.83 -11.85 1.77
N ILE A 136 1.13 -12.54 2.68
CA ILE A 136 1.66 -12.93 4.00
C ILE A 136 2.85 -13.89 3.83
N GLU A 137 2.72 -14.89 2.95
CA GLU A 137 3.79 -15.85 2.65
C GLU A 137 5.02 -15.19 1.99
N CYS A 138 4.82 -14.10 1.26
CA CYS A 138 5.89 -13.25 0.71
C CYS A 138 6.50 -12.27 1.72
N GLY A 139 6.02 -12.22 2.97
CA GLY A 139 6.61 -11.41 4.03
C GLY A 139 5.96 -10.03 4.22
N ALA A 140 4.72 -9.84 3.79
CA ALA A 140 3.97 -8.63 4.13
C ALA A 140 3.87 -8.46 5.66
N SER A 141 4.07 -7.24 6.15
CA SER A 141 4.02 -6.98 7.59
C SER A 141 2.61 -7.12 8.13
N VAL A 142 2.46 -8.03 9.10
CA VAL A 142 1.17 -8.44 9.66
C VAL A 142 0.71 -7.61 10.87
N ASN A 143 1.55 -6.68 11.34
CA ASN A 143 1.31 -5.89 12.55
C ASN A 143 1.20 -4.37 12.31
N LEU A 144 1.37 -3.91 11.06
CA LEU A 144 1.18 -2.50 10.73
C LEU A 144 -0.28 -2.09 10.96
N ARG A 145 -0.46 -0.81 11.27
CA ARG A 145 -1.75 -0.25 11.67
C ARG A 145 -2.21 0.83 10.70
N ASP A 146 -3.47 0.75 10.29
CA ASP A 146 -4.09 1.83 9.53
C ASP A 146 -4.37 3.07 10.41
N LYS A 147 -4.91 4.13 9.81
CA LYS A 147 -5.26 5.37 10.52
C LYS A 147 -6.22 5.17 11.69
N ASP A 148 -7.08 4.16 11.61
CA ASP A 148 -8.05 3.79 12.64
C ASP A 148 -7.49 2.76 13.64
N SER A 149 -6.20 2.41 13.47
CA SER A 149 -5.44 1.47 14.28
C SER A 149 -5.87 0.02 14.14
N PHE A 150 -6.54 -0.35 13.05
CA PHE A 150 -6.75 -1.74 12.68
C PHE A 150 -5.43 -2.39 12.28
N THR A 151 -5.23 -3.62 12.70
CA THR A 151 -4.18 -4.50 12.16
C THR A 151 -4.78 -5.43 11.10
N PRO A 152 -3.99 -6.03 10.20
CA PRO A 152 -4.47 -7.04 9.25
C PRO A 152 -5.29 -8.15 9.92
N LEU A 153 -4.93 -8.55 11.14
CA LEU A 153 -5.68 -9.57 11.89
C LEU A 153 -7.10 -9.13 12.22
N HIS A 154 -7.36 -7.85 12.49
CA HIS A 154 -8.72 -7.35 12.68
C HIS A 154 -9.53 -7.38 11.38
N ILE A 155 -8.90 -7.09 10.24
CA ILE A 155 -9.54 -7.12 8.91
C ILE A 155 -9.97 -8.55 8.56
N TRP A 156 -9.08 -9.51 8.83
CA TRP A 156 -9.23 -10.90 8.40
C TRP A 156 -9.73 -11.84 9.49
N VAL A 157 -10.14 -11.32 10.66
CA VAL A 157 -10.53 -12.14 11.82
C VAL A 157 -11.59 -13.19 11.47
N ASN A 158 -12.57 -12.84 10.65
CA ASN A 158 -13.66 -13.74 10.27
C ASN A 158 -13.32 -14.68 9.09
N HIS A 159 -12.11 -14.60 8.53
CA HIS A 159 -11.58 -15.56 7.56
C HIS A 159 -10.54 -16.45 8.23
N SER A 160 -10.99 -17.55 8.86
CA SER A 160 -10.14 -18.38 9.74
C SER A 160 -8.82 -18.81 9.10
N LYS A 161 -8.80 -19.10 7.78
CA LYS A 161 -7.56 -19.46 7.06
C LYS A 161 -6.56 -18.31 7.01
N VAL A 162 -7.01 -17.09 6.68
CA VAL A 162 -6.14 -15.91 6.61
C VAL A 162 -5.72 -15.48 8.02
N ALA A 163 -6.65 -15.47 8.98
CA ALA A 163 -6.35 -15.20 10.39
C ALA A 163 -5.28 -16.17 10.93
N HIS A 164 -5.39 -17.46 10.63
CA HIS A 164 -4.39 -18.45 11.00
C HIS A 164 -3.02 -18.16 10.38
N ARG A 165 -2.98 -17.82 9.09
CA ARG A 165 -1.73 -17.43 8.41
C ARG A 165 -1.10 -16.17 9.02
N LEU A 166 -1.90 -15.16 9.36
CA LEU A 166 -1.44 -13.96 10.04
C LEU A 166 -0.81 -14.29 11.40
N LEU A 167 -1.44 -15.17 12.18
CA LEU A 167 -0.93 -15.59 13.50
C LEU A 167 0.36 -16.40 13.38
N ILE A 168 0.47 -17.30 12.40
CA ILE A 168 1.73 -17.98 12.07
C ILE A 168 2.81 -16.96 11.68
N GLY A 169 2.44 -15.91 10.93
CA GLY A 169 3.31 -14.79 10.57
C GLY A 169 3.65 -13.84 11.72
N GLY A 170 3.23 -14.13 12.96
CA GLY A 170 3.54 -13.32 14.14
C GLY A 170 2.61 -12.13 14.37
N ALA A 171 1.40 -12.15 13.84
CA ALA A 171 0.39 -11.15 14.17
C ALA A 171 0.06 -11.18 15.66
N ASN A 172 0.03 -10.02 16.31
CA ASN A 172 -0.30 -9.92 17.73
C ASN A 172 -1.82 -10.06 17.96
N PRO A 173 -2.31 -11.17 18.55
CA PRO A 173 -3.75 -11.37 18.78
C PRO A 173 -4.36 -10.42 19.82
N ASN A 174 -3.51 -9.83 20.66
CA ASN A 174 -3.90 -8.95 21.77
C ASN A 174 -3.80 -7.46 21.41
N ALA A 175 -3.50 -7.13 20.16
CA ALA A 175 -3.49 -5.74 19.71
C ALA A 175 -4.88 -5.11 19.91
N GLN A 176 -4.94 -4.04 20.71
CA GLN A 176 -6.18 -3.29 20.93
C GLN A 176 -6.32 -2.14 19.93
N LEU A 177 -7.52 -1.98 19.38
CA LEU A 177 -7.87 -0.84 18.54
C LEU A 177 -7.78 0.48 19.32
N ALA A 178 -7.06 1.47 18.80
CA ALA A 178 -6.96 2.78 19.43
C ALA A 178 -8.23 3.63 19.23
N ARG A 179 -8.97 3.41 18.14
CA ARG A 179 -10.25 4.03 17.85
C ARG A 179 -11.27 2.93 17.53
N GLY A 180 -12.53 3.15 17.91
CA GLY A 180 -13.61 2.31 17.37
C GLY A 180 -13.91 2.75 15.94
N GLY A 181 -14.47 1.88 15.12
CA GLY A 181 -14.76 2.18 13.72
C GLY A 181 -15.54 1.06 13.05
N THR A 182 -16.11 1.38 11.89
CA THR A 182 -16.71 0.36 11.02
C THR A 182 -15.63 -0.10 10.05
N LEU A 183 -15.32 -1.39 10.03
CA LEU A 183 -14.46 -1.90 8.97
C LEU A 183 -15.17 -1.80 7.63
N SER A 184 -14.41 -1.61 6.54
CA SER A 184 -14.93 -1.64 5.17
C SER A 184 -15.75 -2.91 4.89
N ARG A 185 -15.47 -4.01 5.60
CA ARG A 185 -16.16 -5.31 5.49
C ARG A 185 -17.37 -5.48 6.41
N GLY A 186 -17.91 -4.40 6.99
CA GLY A 186 -19.25 -4.38 7.59
C GLY A 186 -19.37 -4.72 9.08
N GLY A 187 -18.26 -4.81 9.82
CA GLY A 187 -18.30 -4.98 11.29
C GLY A 187 -18.17 -3.64 12.02
N ILE A 188 -18.92 -3.43 13.10
CA ILE A 188 -18.74 -2.28 14.01
C ILE A 188 -17.82 -2.70 15.14
N TYR A 189 -16.64 -2.08 15.19
CA TYR A 189 -15.60 -2.38 16.15
C TYR A 189 -15.57 -1.30 17.21
N LYS A 190 -15.62 -1.73 18.48
CA LYS A 190 -15.56 -0.83 19.62
C LYS A 190 -14.09 -0.53 19.94
N LYS A 191 -13.84 0.69 20.42
CA LYS A 191 -12.51 1.11 20.87
C LYS A 191 -11.96 0.13 21.91
N GLY A 192 -10.70 -0.27 21.75
CA GLY A 192 -10.04 -1.22 22.62
C GLY A 192 -10.37 -2.69 22.35
N ASN A 193 -11.22 -3.02 21.38
CA ASN A 193 -11.42 -4.40 20.98
C ASN A 193 -10.07 -5.00 20.50
N THR A 194 -9.85 -6.25 20.88
CA THR A 194 -8.83 -7.14 20.27
C THR A 194 -9.47 -7.94 19.13
N ALA A 195 -8.68 -8.71 18.39
CA ALA A 195 -9.21 -9.67 17.41
C ALA A 195 -10.24 -10.62 18.06
N LEU A 196 -9.98 -11.09 19.29
CA LEU A 196 -10.88 -12.01 19.99
C LEU A 196 -12.27 -11.41 20.27
N HIS A 197 -12.34 -10.10 20.59
CA HIS A 197 -13.62 -9.40 20.78
C HIS A 197 -14.50 -9.40 19.52
N CYS A 198 -13.89 -9.63 18.35
CA CYS A 198 -14.52 -9.48 17.05
C CYS A 198 -14.68 -10.81 16.31
N ALA A 199 -14.29 -11.92 16.95
CA ALA A 199 -14.36 -13.24 16.38
C ALA A 199 -15.82 -13.74 16.38
N ASN A 200 -16.43 -13.79 15.20
CA ASN A 200 -17.82 -14.23 15.04
C ASN A 200 -17.97 -15.73 14.75
N ASN A 201 -16.87 -16.47 14.69
CA ASN A 201 -16.89 -17.90 14.42
C ASN A 201 -16.01 -18.68 15.41
N LEU A 202 -16.41 -19.93 15.70
CA LEU A 202 -15.75 -20.79 16.68
C LEU A 202 -14.30 -21.11 16.30
N ASN A 203 -14.04 -21.36 15.02
CA ASN A 203 -12.71 -21.77 14.54
C ASN A 203 -11.67 -20.66 14.72
N THR A 204 -12.02 -19.43 14.37
CA THR A 204 -11.20 -18.23 14.61
C THR A 204 -10.99 -18.03 16.11
N ALA A 205 -12.04 -18.14 16.94
CA ALA A 205 -11.88 -17.97 18.39
C ALA A 205 -10.90 -18.99 18.98
N LYS A 206 -11.01 -20.27 18.56
CA LYS A 206 -10.07 -21.34 18.93
C LYS A 206 -8.64 -21.01 18.52
N ILE A 207 -8.42 -20.67 17.25
CA ILE A 207 -7.10 -20.36 16.72
C ILE A 207 -6.52 -19.11 17.41
N LEU A 208 -7.33 -18.08 17.69
CA LEU A 208 -6.86 -16.91 18.43
C LEU A 208 -6.37 -17.28 19.83
N ILE A 209 -7.15 -18.05 20.60
CA ILE A 209 -6.77 -18.51 21.94
C ILE A 209 -5.51 -19.39 21.88
N GLU A 210 -5.45 -20.33 20.93
CA GLU A 210 -4.29 -21.21 20.70
C GLU A 210 -3.00 -20.42 20.46
N TYR A 211 -3.09 -19.29 19.76
CA TYR A 211 -1.97 -18.41 19.45
C TYR A 211 -1.79 -17.27 20.48
N GLY A 212 -2.38 -17.41 21.68
CA GLY A 212 -2.11 -16.52 22.81
C GLY A 212 -3.01 -15.29 22.91
N ALA A 213 -4.20 -15.31 22.29
CA ALA A 213 -5.22 -14.31 22.61
C ALA A 213 -5.65 -14.44 24.08
N ASP A 214 -5.63 -13.34 24.81
CA ASP A 214 -6.02 -13.30 26.22
C ASP A 214 -7.50 -12.88 26.34
N PRO A 215 -8.41 -13.78 26.79
CA PRO A 215 -9.82 -13.46 26.97
C PRO A 215 -10.07 -12.48 28.14
N ALA A 216 -9.12 -12.32 29.06
CA ALA A 216 -9.24 -11.40 30.19
C ALA A 216 -8.99 -9.93 29.82
N ILE A 217 -8.52 -9.64 28.59
CA ILE A 217 -8.36 -8.27 28.12
C ILE A 217 -9.73 -7.62 27.98
N LYS A 218 -9.93 -6.49 28.67
CA LYS A 218 -11.12 -5.65 28.50
C LYS A 218 -10.91 -4.61 27.41
N ASN A 219 -11.94 -4.38 26.60
CA ASN A 219 -11.98 -3.22 25.71
C ASN A 219 -12.14 -1.90 26.51
N LYS A 220 -12.18 -0.75 25.81
CA LYS A 220 -12.30 0.56 26.49
C LYS A 220 -13.66 0.80 27.17
N TYR A 221 -14.61 -0.11 27.00
CA TYR A 221 -15.92 -0.08 27.66
C TYR A 221 -15.96 -1.04 28.88
N GLY A 222 -14.84 -1.69 29.20
CA GLY A 222 -14.76 -2.63 30.32
C GLY A 222 -15.35 -4.01 30.01
N LEU A 223 -15.69 -4.29 28.75
CA LEU A 223 -16.26 -5.56 28.31
C LEU A 223 -15.15 -6.53 27.94
N PHE A 224 -15.31 -7.80 28.32
CA PHE A 224 -14.50 -8.93 27.88
C PHE A 224 -14.95 -9.45 26.50
N ALA A 225 -14.16 -10.34 25.90
CA ALA A 225 -14.47 -10.89 24.58
C ALA A 225 -15.75 -11.75 24.57
N GLU A 226 -16.05 -12.49 25.64
CA GLU A 226 -17.30 -13.25 25.76
C GLU A 226 -18.56 -12.37 25.88
N GLU A 227 -18.40 -11.09 26.20
CA GLU A 227 -19.53 -10.15 26.29
C GLU A 227 -19.80 -9.46 24.94
N THR A 228 -18.85 -9.50 24.01
CA THR A 228 -18.99 -8.90 22.67
C THR A 228 -19.21 -9.90 21.55
N THR A 229 -18.89 -11.17 21.78
CA THR A 229 -19.12 -12.28 20.85
C THR A 229 -20.49 -12.94 21.06
N SER A 230 -20.93 -13.74 20.09
CA SER A 230 -22.20 -14.46 20.14
C SER A 230 -22.06 -15.91 19.65
N GLY A 231 -23.05 -16.76 19.98
CA GLY A 231 -23.12 -18.15 19.53
C GLY A 231 -21.99 -19.04 20.09
N GLU A 232 -21.55 -20.02 19.29
CA GLU A 232 -20.55 -21.01 19.71
C GLU A 232 -19.21 -20.39 20.13
N ALA A 233 -18.79 -19.30 19.46
CA ALA A 233 -17.56 -18.59 19.83
C ALA A 233 -17.65 -18.02 21.25
N GLN A 234 -18.80 -17.46 21.61
CA GLN A 234 -19.05 -16.93 22.95
C GLN A 234 -19.01 -18.04 24.01
N GLU A 235 -19.70 -19.16 23.76
CA GLU A 235 -19.72 -20.30 24.68
C GLU A 235 -18.32 -20.87 24.92
N TYR A 236 -17.53 -20.97 23.84
CA TYR A 236 -16.13 -21.40 23.93
C TYR A 236 -15.29 -20.43 24.76
N ILE A 237 -15.34 -19.12 24.51
CA ILE A 237 -14.56 -18.13 25.27
C ILE A 237 -14.96 -18.12 26.75
N LYS A 238 -16.26 -18.26 27.06
CA LYS A 238 -16.73 -18.42 28.45
C LYS A 238 -16.14 -19.64 29.13
N SER A 239 -16.09 -20.77 28.42
CA SER A 239 -15.52 -22.02 28.96
C SER A 239 -14.04 -21.90 29.30
N ILE A 240 -13.27 -21.16 28.51
CA ILE A 240 -11.84 -20.90 28.77
C ILE A 240 -11.68 -19.97 29.98
N SER A 241 -12.48 -18.90 30.03
CA SER A 241 -12.39 -17.89 31.10
C SER A 241 -12.78 -18.46 32.46
N ALA A 242 -13.76 -19.37 32.52
CA ALA A 242 -14.19 -20.04 33.73
C ALA A 242 -13.12 -21.00 34.32
N ASN A 243 -12.24 -21.55 33.47
CA ASN A 243 -11.18 -22.46 33.89
C ASN A 243 -9.90 -21.75 34.36
N ASN A 244 -9.82 -20.43 34.18
CA ASN A 244 -8.67 -19.59 34.56
C ASN A 244 -8.91 -18.74 35.83
N LEU A 245 -10.03 -18.94 36.52
CA LEU A 245 -10.41 -18.32 37.80
C LEU A 245 -10.33 -19.36 38.93
#